data_AF-A0A959B0K4-F1
#
_entry.id   AF-A0A959B0K4-F1
#
_cell.length_a   1.000
_cell.length_b   1.000
_cell.length_c   1.000
_cell.angle_alpha   90.00
_cell.angle_beta   90.00
_cell.angle_gamma   90.00
#
_symmetry.space_group_name_H-M   'P 1'
#
loop_
_entity.id
_entity.type
_entity.pdbx_description
1 polymer ?
#
loop_
_entity_poly.entity_id
_entity_poly.type
_entity_poly.pdbx_seq_one_letter_code
_entity_poly.pdbx_strand_id
1 'polypeptide(L)'
;MKKRFLLSLAIIVGSLSPTGAQISVSTEKPIQGENITISLAQPDSMVVITYRPNSSLAQRDTLRAPALAATFQWTPERAGVVALSTSAQGSRNVSVRYRGLSGSGLLVLILAGTILLGGAGFAFGLLFKNAEDESMEELLEHRADT
;
A
#
# COMPACT_ATOMS: atom_id res chain seq x y z
N MET A 1 -36.39 16.16 -53.04
CA MET A 1 -35.50 17.13 -52.37
C MET A 1 -35.44 16.83 -50.87
N LYS A 2 -34.27 17.05 -50.25
CA LYS A 2 -33.87 16.78 -48.84
C LYS A 2 -33.20 15.41 -48.58
N LYS A 3 -31.99 15.25 -49.13
CA LYS A 3 -30.94 14.40 -48.53
C LYS A 3 -30.18 15.27 -47.53
N ARG A 4 -30.25 14.96 -46.23
CA ARG A 4 -29.40 15.61 -45.23
C ARG A 4 -28.38 14.60 -44.72
N PHE A 5 -27.13 14.98 -44.98
CA PHE A 5 -25.88 14.31 -44.66
C PHE A 5 -25.82 13.91 -43.19
N LEU A 6 -25.66 12.61 -42.93
CA LEU A 6 -25.19 12.11 -41.64
C LEU A 6 -23.66 12.27 -41.63
N LEU A 7 -23.17 13.17 -40.78
CA LEU A 7 -21.76 13.37 -40.54
C LEU A 7 -21.31 12.31 -39.52
N SER A 8 -20.74 11.20 -40.00
CA SER A 8 -20.13 10.18 -39.15
C SER A 8 -18.78 10.69 -38.64
N LEU A 9 -18.73 11.08 -37.37
CA LEU A 9 -17.49 11.40 -36.67
C LEU A 9 -16.76 10.09 -36.34
N ALA A 10 -15.82 9.69 -37.19
CA ALA A 10 -14.93 8.57 -36.92
C ALA A 10 -13.88 9.00 -35.87
N ILE A 11 -14.10 8.60 -34.62
CA ILE A 11 -13.10 8.72 -33.56
C ILE A 11 -12.04 7.66 -33.83
N ILE A 12 -10.94 8.07 -34.45
CA ILE A 12 -9.71 7.27 -34.51
C ILE A 12 -9.13 7.27 -33.10
N VAL A 13 -9.49 6.26 -32.32
CA VAL A 13 -8.75 5.91 -31.10
C VAL A 13 -7.42 5.33 -31.57
N GLY A 14 -6.46 6.21 -31.83
CA GLY A 14 -5.07 5.82 -31.97
C GLY A 14 -4.63 5.24 -30.63
N SER A 15 -4.53 3.92 -30.55
CA SER A 15 -3.81 3.24 -29.50
C SER A 15 -2.34 3.65 -29.59
N LEU A 16 -2.00 4.73 -28.89
CA LEU A 16 -0.64 5.04 -28.51
C LEU A 16 -0.17 3.90 -27.61
N SER A 17 0.38 2.85 -28.23
CA SER A 17 1.25 1.91 -27.52
C SER A 17 2.33 2.75 -26.86
N PRO A 18 2.49 2.73 -25.52
CA PRO A 18 3.58 3.44 -24.90
C PRO A 18 4.88 2.76 -25.33
N THR A 19 5.54 3.34 -26.33
CA THR A 19 6.94 3.07 -26.68
C THR A 19 7.78 3.53 -25.49
N GLY A 20 7.91 2.68 -24.45
CA GLY A 20 8.53 3.13 -23.20
C GLY A 20 8.85 2.05 -22.17
N ALA A 21 8.78 0.76 -22.51
CA ALA A 21 9.26 -0.29 -21.61
C ALA A 21 10.73 -0.63 -21.91
N GLN A 22 11.64 0.32 -21.67
CA GLN A 22 13.08 0.10 -21.83
C GLN A 22 13.74 -0.50 -20.57
N ILE A 23 13.18 -0.23 -19.38
CA ILE A 23 13.63 -0.82 -18.12
C ILE A 23 12.71 -1.99 -17.80
N SER A 24 13.26 -3.17 -17.54
CA SER A 24 12.57 -4.40 -17.13
C SER A 24 13.06 -4.89 -15.77
N VAL A 25 12.20 -5.57 -15.03
CA VAL A 25 12.53 -6.15 -13.71
C VAL A 25 12.16 -7.62 -13.71
N SER A 26 12.97 -8.45 -13.04
CA SER A 26 12.82 -9.92 -13.02
C SER A 26 11.48 -10.39 -12.44
N THR A 27 10.83 -9.58 -11.61
CA THR A 27 9.50 -9.82 -11.06
C THR A 27 8.67 -8.53 -11.13
N GLU A 28 7.40 -8.67 -11.48
CA GLU A 28 6.46 -7.54 -11.47
C GLU A 28 6.07 -7.10 -10.05
N LYS A 29 6.27 -7.98 -9.07
CA LYS A 29 5.87 -7.79 -7.67
C LYS A 29 7.05 -8.04 -6.74
N PRO A 30 8.11 -7.23 -6.81
CA PRO A 30 9.26 -7.38 -5.91
C PRO A 30 8.83 -7.21 -4.45
N ILE A 31 9.46 -7.98 -3.57
CA ILE A 31 9.25 -7.91 -2.13
C ILE A 31 10.47 -7.21 -1.52
N GLN A 32 10.22 -6.38 -0.51
CA GLN A 32 11.26 -5.70 0.25
C GLN A 32 12.27 -6.70 0.80
N GLY A 33 13.56 -6.42 0.60
CA GLY A 33 14.67 -7.26 1.05
C GLY A 33 14.93 -8.48 0.17
N GLU A 34 14.19 -8.69 -0.92
CA GLU A 34 14.51 -9.70 -1.92
C GLU A 34 15.37 -9.13 -3.03
N ASN A 35 16.40 -9.87 -3.42
CA ASN A 35 17.26 -9.46 -4.51
C ASN A 35 16.55 -9.66 -5.86
N ILE A 36 16.55 -8.62 -6.69
CA ILE A 36 15.94 -8.61 -8.02
C ILE A 36 16.91 -8.11 -9.08
N THR A 37 16.70 -8.56 -10.31
CA THR A 37 17.50 -8.13 -11.45
C THR A 37 16.73 -7.07 -12.22
N ILE A 38 17.36 -5.91 -12.41
CA ILE A 38 16.90 -4.86 -13.33
C ILE A 38 17.62 -5.09 -14.65
N SER A 39 16.87 -5.24 -15.73
CA SER A 39 17.39 -5.37 -17.10
C SER A 39 17.08 -4.11 -17.89
N LEU A 40 18.08 -3.58 -18.57
CA LEU A 40 17.98 -2.39 -19.40
C LEU A 40 18.03 -2.80 -20.88
N ALA A 41 17.22 -2.16 -21.71
CA ALA A 41 17.24 -2.35 -23.16
C ALA A 41 18.53 -1.80 -23.80
N GLN A 42 19.14 -0.77 -23.20
CA GLN A 42 20.47 -0.28 -23.55
C GLN A 42 21.39 -0.34 -22.32
N PRO A 43 22.68 -0.66 -22.47
CA PRO A 43 23.60 -0.61 -21.34
C PRO A 43 23.73 0.80 -20.78
N ASP A 44 23.66 0.96 -19.46
CA ASP A 44 23.98 2.21 -18.75
C ASP A 44 24.97 1.92 -17.62
N SER A 45 25.70 2.93 -17.17
CA SER A 45 26.60 2.86 -16.02
C SER A 45 25.87 3.06 -14.68
N MET A 46 24.65 3.61 -14.73
CA MET A 46 23.93 4.06 -13.54
C MET A 46 22.42 3.84 -13.64
N VAL A 47 21.83 3.38 -12.54
CA VAL A 47 20.38 3.36 -12.33
C VAL A 47 20.05 4.17 -11.08
N VAL A 48 19.25 5.20 -11.24
CA VAL A 48 18.77 6.04 -10.12
C VAL A 48 17.45 5.48 -9.62
N ILE A 49 17.41 5.20 -8.32
CA ILE A 49 16.29 4.59 -7.62
C ILE A 49 15.67 5.65 -6.72
N THR A 50 14.46 6.08 -7.02
CA THR A 50 13.76 7.08 -6.21
C THR A 50 12.62 6.40 -5.45
N TYR A 51 12.78 6.27 -4.14
CA TYR A 51 11.75 5.78 -3.24
C TYR A 51 10.75 6.90 -2.91
N ARG A 52 9.46 6.59 -3.01
CA ARG A 52 8.37 7.46 -2.55
C ARG A 52 7.51 6.72 -1.52
N PRO A 53 7.95 6.61 -0.26
CA PRO A 53 7.12 6.09 0.81
C PRO A 53 6.02 7.11 1.14
N ASN A 54 4.75 6.68 1.10
CA ASN A 54 3.54 7.42 1.46
C ASN A 54 3.78 8.72 2.27
N SER A 55 3.71 9.86 1.59
CA SER A 55 3.79 11.23 2.14
C SER A 55 5.15 11.70 2.68
N SER A 56 6.20 10.90 2.59
CA SER A 56 7.56 11.28 3.04
C SER A 56 8.39 11.89 1.90
N LEU A 57 9.49 12.57 2.26
CA LEU A 57 10.47 13.10 1.32
C LEU A 57 11.01 11.96 0.43
N ALA A 58 11.09 12.22 -0.87
CA ALA A 58 11.63 11.26 -1.82
C ALA A 58 13.09 10.96 -1.48
N GLN A 59 13.40 9.69 -1.18
CA GLN A 59 14.76 9.23 -0.96
C GLN A 59 15.32 8.74 -2.29
N ARG A 60 16.51 9.21 -2.67
CA ARG A 60 17.21 8.74 -3.87
C ARG A 60 18.38 7.86 -3.47
N ASP A 61 18.49 6.75 -4.17
CA ASP A 61 19.63 5.86 -4.16
C ASP A 61 20.13 5.66 -5.59
N THR A 62 21.36 5.20 -5.76
CA THR A 62 22.01 5.09 -7.06
C THR A 62 22.83 3.82 -7.15
N LEU A 63 22.42 2.92 -8.04
CA LEU A 63 23.23 1.76 -8.40
C LEU A 63 24.22 2.17 -9.48
N ARG A 64 25.50 1.90 -9.24
CA ARG A 64 26.58 2.18 -10.18
C ARG A 64 27.27 0.88 -10.57
N ALA A 65 27.50 0.71 -11.87
CA ALA A 65 28.33 -0.35 -12.42
C ALA A 65 29.70 0.23 -12.80
N PRO A 66 30.79 -0.55 -12.68
CA PRO A 66 32.13 -0.11 -13.06
C PRO A 66 32.30 0.09 -14.58
N ALA A 67 31.41 -0.50 -15.37
CA ALA A 67 31.31 -0.35 -16.82
C ALA A 67 29.84 -0.31 -17.22
N LEU A 68 29.56 0.00 -18.49
CA LEU A 68 28.20 -0.05 -19.04
C LEU A 68 27.62 -1.46 -18.86
N ALA A 69 26.52 -1.56 -18.13
CA ALA A 69 25.85 -2.81 -17.81
C ALA A 69 24.41 -2.80 -18.31
N ALA A 70 23.98 -3.90 -18.91
CA ALA A 70 22.59 -4.12 -19.25
C ALA A 70 21.78 -4.68 -18.06
N THR A 71 22.46 -5.13 -17.00
CA THR A 71 21.82 -5.75 -15.84
C THR A 71 22.38 -5.22 -14.53
N PHE A 72 21.49 -4.96 -13.58
CA PHE A 72 21.82 -4.51 -12.23
C PHE A 72 21.14 -5.42 -11.20
N GLN A 73 21.88 -5.80 -10.18
CA GLN A 73 21.32 -6.46 -9.00
C GLN A 73 20.86 -5.39 -8.01
N TRP A 74 19.63 -5.51 -7.54
CA TRP A 74 19.02 -4.55 -6.65
C TRP A 74 18.22 -5.27 -5.57
N THR A 75 18.46 -4.94 -4.31
CA THR A 75 17.63 -5.40 -3.20
C THR A 75 16.84 -4.20 -2.65
N PRO A 76 15.51 -4.14 -2.83
CA PRO A 76 14.71 -3.02 -2.37
C PRO A 76 14.72 -2.92 -0.83
N GLU A 77 15.35 -1.88 -0.29
CA GLU A 77 15.41 -1.67 1.17
C GLU A 77 14.07 -1.25 1.78
N ARG A 78 13.20 -0.62 0.98
CA ARG A 78 11.90 -0.08 1.41
C ARG A 78 10.78 -0.53 0.49
N ALA A 79 9.63 -0.84 1.08
CA ALA A 79 8.39 -1.08 0.35
C ALA A 79 7.72 0.23 -0.08
N GLY A 80 6.87 0.17 -1.10
CA GLY A 80 6.17 1.31 -1.68
C GLY A 80 6.41 1.46 -3.18
N VAL A 81 6.08 2.63 -3.72
CA VAL A 81 6.30 2.95 -5.14
C VAL A 81 7.73 3.46 -5.31
N VAL A 82 8.47 2.80 -6.19
CA VAL A 82 9.85 3.12 -6.52
C VAL A 82 9.94 3.48 -8.00
N ALA A 83 10.53 4.62 -8.31
CA ALA A 83 10.83 5.02 -9.68
C ALA A 83 12.28 4.64 -10.00
N LEU A 84 12.46 3.74 -10.95
CA LEU A 84 13.74 3.40 -11.55
C LEU A 84 13.95 4.28 -12.76
N SER A 85 15.06 5.02 -12.81
CA SER A 85 15.37 5.90 -13.94
C SER A 85 16.80 5.74 -14.39
N THR A 86 17.01 5.93 -15.68
CA THR A 86 18.33 5.90 -16.31
C THR A 86 18.46 7.12 -17.23
N SER A 87 19.69 7.47 -17.57
CA SER A 87 19.96 8.64 -18.40
C SER A 87 19.47 8.45 -19.84
N ALA A 88 19.54 7.22 -20.34
CA ALA A 88 19.24 6.87 -21.73
C ALA A 88 17.81 6.37 -21.97
N GLN A 89 17.13 5.82 -20.95
CA GLN A 89 15.91 5.01 -21.16
C GLN A 89 14.68 5.47 -20.36
N GLY A 90 14.72 6.68 -19.80
CA GLY A 90 13.60 7.27 -19.07
C GLY A 90 13.37 6.61 -17.71
N SER A 91 12.11 6.60 -17.26
CA SER A 91 11.72 6.19 -15.91
C SER A 91 10.62 5.14 -15.91
N ARG A 92 10.77 4.10 -15.09
CA ARG A 92 9.77 3.05 -14.83
C ARG A 92 9.41 3.02 -13.36
N ASN A 93 8.11 3.00 -13.06
CA ASN A 93 7.62 2.81 -11.69
C ASN A 93 7.47 1.31 -11.39
N VAL A 94 7.87 0.92 -10.20
CA VAL A 94 7.80 -0.44 -9.68
C VAL A 94 7.16 -0.39 -8.29
N SER A 95 6.20 -1.27 -8.05
CA SER A 95 5.53 -1.38 -6.76
C SER A 95 6.20 -2.48 -5.94
N VAL A 96 6.90 -2.10 -4.88
CA VAL A 96 7.59 -3.01 -3.96
C VAL A 96 6.66 -3.34 -2.79
N ARG A 97 6.44 -4.63 -2.56
CA ARG A 97 5.60 -5.15 -1.48
C ARG A 97 6.36 -5.23 -0.17
N TYR A 98 5.65 -5.10 0.93
CA TYR A 98 6.18 -5.38 2.27
C TYR A 98 6.48 -6.88 2.40
N ARG A 99 7.59 -7.21 3.08
CA ARG A 99 7.97 -8.60 3.36
C ARG A 99 7.02 -9.32 4.31
N GLY A 100 6.23 -8.58 5.09
CA GLY A 100 5.29 -9.14 6.04
C GLY A 100 4.32 -8.11 6.62
N LEU A 101 3.54 -8.56 7.60
CA LEU A 101 2.64 -7.70 8.37
C LEU A 101 3.44 -6.69 9.20
N SER A 102 2.98 -5.45 9.23
CA SER A 102 3.59 -4.42 10.08
C SER A 102 3.35 -4.75 11.55
N GLY A 103 4.42 -5.06 12.29
CA GLY A 103 4.33 -5.38 13.71
C GLY A 103 3.73 -4.24 14.55
N SER A 104 4.02 -2.99 14.19
CA SER A 104 3.41 -1.83 14.83
C SER A 104 1.91 -1.71 14.53
N GLY A 105 1.49 -2.03 13.30
CA GLY A 105 0.08 -2.06 12.93
C GLY A 105 -0.70 -3.13 13.71
N LEU A 106 -0.10 -4.31 13.89
CA LEU A 106 -0.70 -5.38 14.69
C LEU A 106 -0.82 -4.97 16.17
N LEU A 107 0.21 -4.35 16.74
CA LEU A 107 0.21 -3.88 18.11
C LEU A 107 -0.89 -2.82 18.34
N VAL A 108 -1.02 -1.86 17.43
CA VAL A 108 -2.09 -0.86 17.48
C VAL A 108 -3.47 -1.50 17.40
N LEU A 109 -3.65 -2.49 16.51
CA LEU A 109 -4.92 -3.23 16.40
C LEU A 109 -5.29 -3.93 17.71
N ILE A 110 -4.33 -4.62 18.33
CA ILE A 110 -4.53 -5.32 19.60
C ILE A 110 -4.89 -4.30 20.69
N LEU A 111 -4.11 -3.22 20.82
CA LEU A 111 -4.34 -2.20 21.84
C LEU A 111 -5.73 -1.56 21.70
N ALA A 112 -6.09 -1.15 20.48
CA ALA A 112 -7.38 -0.57 20.18
C ALA A 112 -8.51 -1.56 20.48
N GLY A 113 -8.34 -2.82 20.10
CA GLY A 113 -9.27 -3.90 20.42
C GLY A 113 -9.46 -4.05 21.93
N THR A 114 -8.39 -4.13 22.71
CA THR A 114 -8.47 -4.26 24.18
C THR A 114 -9.14 -3.05 24.83
N ILE A 115 -8.87 -1.83 24.37
CA ILE A 115 -9.49 -0.61 24.92
C ILE A 115 -10.98 -0.59 24.59
N LEU A 116 -11.36 -0.87 23.34
CA LEU A 116 -12.76 -0.84 22.90
C LEU A 116 -13.58 -1.96 23.54
N LEU A 117 -13.11 -3.20 23.46
CA LEU A 117 -13.79 -4.36 24.05
C LEU A 117 -13.74 -4.32 25.58
N GLY A 118 -12.63 -3.90 26.17
CA GLY A 118 -12.49 -3.76 27.62
C GLY A 118 -13.40 -2.67 28.18
N GLY A 119 -13.46 -1.51 27.52
CA GLY A 119 -14.37 -0.42 27.88
C GLY A 119 -15.83 -0.83 27.77
N ALA A 120 -16.20 -1.49 26.66
CA ALA A 120 -17.56 -2.01 26.48
C ALA A 120 -17.92 -3.06 27.54
N GLY A 121 -17.05 -4.04 27.78
CA GLY A 121 -17.27 -5.08 28.79
C GLY A 121 -17.42 -4.53 30.21
N PHE A 122 -16.58 -3.55 30.58
CA PHE A 122 -16.69 -2.88 31.88
C PHE A 122 -17.99 -2.09 32.01
N ALA A 123 -18.40 -1.35 30.97
CA ALA A 123 -19.65 -0.61 30.97
C ALA A 123 -20.87 -1.54 31.11
N PHE A 124 -20.89 -2.66 30.36
CA PHE A 124 -21.94 -3.67 30.50
C PHE A 124 -21.92 -4.31 31.89
N GLY A 125 -20.75 -4.62 32.44
CA GLY A 125 -20.63 -5.17 33.79
C GLY A 125 -21.22 -4.25 34.87
N LEU A 126 -20.95 -2.95 34.79
CA LEU A 126 -21.56 -1.96 35.70
C LEU A 126 -23.08 -1.85 35.50
N LEU A 127 -23.54 -1.82 34.24
CA LEU A 127 -24.95 -1.69 33.92
C LEU A 127 -25.76 -2.89 34.45
N PHE A 128 -25.26 -4.11 34.28
CA PHE A 128 -25.92 -5.31 34.78
C PHE A 128 -25.83 -5.46 36.29
N LYS A 129 -24.69 -5.09 36.90
CA LYS A 129 -24.56 -5.12 38.37
C LYS A 129 -25.55 -4.16 39.05
N ASN A 130 -25.68 -2.94 38.55
CA ASN A 130 -26.63 -1.97 39.10
C ASN A 130 -28.08 -2.42 38.89
N ALA A 131 -28.39 -3.07 37.75
CA ALA A 131 -29.71 -3.61 37.49
C ALA A 131 -30.07 -4.78 38.43
N GLU A 132 -29.10 -5.62 38.81
CA GLU A 132 -29.30 -6.69 39.80
C GLU A 132 -29.55 -6.10 41.21
N ASP A 133 -28.78 -5.09 41.61
CA ASP A 133 -28.90 -4.45 42.92
C ASP A 133 -30.27 -3.74 43.10
N GLU A 134 -30.75 -2.99 42.09
CA GLU A 134 -32.09 -2.35 42.12
C GLU A 134 -33.23 -3.38 42.19
N SER A 135 -33.10 -4.50 41.46
CA SER A 135 -34.13 -5.55 41.45
C SER A 135 -34.27 -6.29 42.78
N MET A 136 -33.18 -6.38 43.55
CA MET A 136 -33.16 -7.02 44.88
C MET A 136 -33.73 -6.10 45.96
N GLU A 137 -33.53 -4.79 45.85
CA GLU A 137 -34.09 -3.80 46.77
C GLU A 137 -35.62 -3.74 46.66
N GLU A 138 -36.16 -3.71 45.44
CA GLU A 138 -37.61 -3.74 45.18
C GLU A 138 -38.26 -5.03 45.71
N LEU A 139 -37.59 -6.18 45.57
CA LEU A 139 -38.06 -7.46 46.10
C LEU A 139 -38.08 -7.54 47.63
N LEU A 140 -37.15 -6.85 48.30
CA LEU A 140 -37.08 -6.79 49.76
C LEU A 140 -38.10 -5.82 50.34
N GLU A 141 -38.33 -4.68 49.68
CA GLU A 141 -39.34 -3.70 50.08
C GLU A 141 -40.75 -4.28 49.94
N HIS A 142 -41.05 -5.00 48.85
CA HIS A 142 -42.35 -5.65 48.67
C HIS A 142 -42.64 -6.79 49.66
N ARG A 143 -41.60 -7.37 50.28
CA ARG A 143 -41.73 -8.43 51.29
C ARG A 143 -41.94 -7.91 52.71
N ALA A 144 -41.61 -6.65 52.96
CA ALA A 144 -41.75 -6.02 54.28
C ALA A 144 -43.21 -5.60 54.58
N ASP A 145 -44.03 -5.47 53.53
CA ASP A 145 -45.44 -5.06 53.61
C ASP A 145 -46.45 -6.23 53.68
N THR A 146 -45.98 -7.48 53.70
CA THR A 146 -46.79 -8.71 53.90
C THR A 146 -46.45 -9.42 55.20
#